data_AF-A0A1E7LUR7-F1
#
_entry.id   AF-A0A1E7LUR7-F1
#
_cell.length_a   1.000
_cell.length_b   1.000
_cell.length_c   1.000
_cell.angle_alpha   90.00
_cell.angle_beta   90.00
_cell.angle_gamma   90.00
#
_symmetry.space_group_name_H-M   'P 1'
#
loop_
_entity.id
_entity.type
_entity.pdbx_description
1 polymer ?
#
loop_
_entity_poly.entity_id
_entity_poly.type
_entity_poly.pdbx_seq_one_letter_code
_entity_poly.pdbx_strand_id
1 'polypeptide(L)'
;LGSPRLLALLALREAGGRAGLGDRTGCDQAIGRARAAFERGAAAGDPEWMSFFREAELELLEAQCWSALGDWSRAARHGRRAVTLQDAHFTRNLALYRAQLAGDLARAGKVEEAATTGHQVLDLLDRVRSSRIRGMIAGAARVLEGRAGGVSGAESFLTRHRELGGAQPSPSGV
;
A
#
# COMPACT_ATOMS: atom_id res chain seq x y z
N LEU A 1 6.63 19.83 21.16
CA LEU A 1 5.89 18.58 20.87
C LEU A 1 6.62 17.43 21.55
N GLY A 2 6.04 16.81 22.58
CA GLY A 2 6.70 15.78 23.41
C GLY A 2 6.51 14.33 22.95
N SER A 3 5.97 14.11 21.75
CA SER A 3 5.66 12.78 21.20
C SER A 3 6.55 12.48 19.99
N PRO A 4 7.59 11.64 20.12
CA PRO A 4 8.41 11.21 18.99
C PRO A 4 7.58 10.49 17.91
N ARG A 5 6.57 9.71 18.31
CA ARG A 5 5.65 9.03 17.39
C ARG A 5 4.85 10.03 16.55
N LEU A 6 4.30 11.08 17.17
CA LEU A 6 3.55 12.10 16.44
C LEU A 6 4.46 12.87 15.48
N LEU A 7 5.67 13.23 15.91
CA LEU A 7 6.66 13.87 15.05
C LEU A 7 7.03 13.00 13.85
N ALA A 8 7.17 11.69 14.05
CA ALA A 8 7.41 10.74 12.97
C ALA A 8 6.26 10.71 11.95
N LEU A 9 5.02 10.64 12.43
CA LEU A 9 3.85 10.66 11.55
C LEU A 9 3.75 11.98 10.76
N LEU A 10 3.96 13.12 11.42
CA LEU A 10 3.94 14.44 10.76
C LEU A 10 5.03 14.55 9.68
N ALA A 11 6.24 14.07 9.97
CA ALA A 11 7.33 14.04 9.00
C ALA A 11 7.02 13.14 7.78
N LEU A 12 6.30 12.02 7.95
CA LEU A 12 5.83 11.21 6.82
C LEU A 12 4.75 11.91 6.00
N ARG A 13 3.86 12.70 6.63
CA ARG A 13 2.88 13.50 5.91
C ARG A 13 3.56 14.58 5.06
N GLU A 14 4.61 15.21 5.61
CA GLU A 14 5.46 16.12 4.85
C GLU A 14 6.15 15.40 3.68
N ALA A 15 6.73 14.22 3.92
CA ALA A 15 7.36 13.42 2.87
C ALA A 15 6.39 13.10 1.73
N GLY A 16 5.16 12.68 2.05
CA GLY A 16 4.13 12.41 1.05
C GLY A 16 3.75 13.66 0.24
N GLY A 17 3.64 14.82 0.88
CA GLY A 17 3.40 16.09 0.19
C GLY A 17 4.53 16.44 -0.79
N ARG A 18 5.79 16.32 -0.34
CA ARG A 18 6.98 16.54 -1.18
C ARG A 18 7.08 15.56 -2.34
N ALA A 19 6.81 14.28 -2.08
CA ALA A 19 6.75 13.25 -3.10
C ALA A 19 5.72 13.57 -4.19
N GLY A 20 4.53 14.05 -3.79
CA GLY A 20 3.49 14.48 -4.72
C GLY A 20 3.88 15.69 -5.60
N LEU A 21 4.80 16.53 -5.11
CA LEU A 21 5.39 17.64 -5.87
C LEU A 21 6.63 17.22 -6.69
N GLY A 22 7.05 15.96 -6.63
CA GLY A 22 8.27 15.48 -7.28
C GLY A 22 9.58 15.87 -6.56
N ASP A 23 9.50 16.46 -5.37
CA ASP A 23 10.67 16.81 -4.54
C ASP A 23 11.27 15.55 -3.90
N ARG A 24 12.09 14.83 -4.67
CA ARG A 24 12.73 13.60 -4.24
C ARG A 24 13.67 13.81 -3.04
N THR A 25 14.48 14.86 -3.08
CA THR A 25 15.47 15.13 -2.02
C THR A 25 14.78 15.49 -0.71
N GLY A 26 13.80 16.39 -0.75
CA GLY A 26 13.07 16.77 0.45
C GLY A 26 12.21 15.62 1.00
N CYS A 27 11.64 14.79 0.12
CA CYS A 27 10.94 13.57 0.54
C CYS A 27 11.86 12.64 1.33
N ASP A 28 13.06 12.33 0.81
CA ASP A 28 14.03 11.45 1.47
C ASP A 28 14.49 12.04 2.81
N GLN A 29 14.75 13.35 2.88
CA GLN A 29 15.07 14.04 4.14
C GLN A 29 13.94 13.94 5.18
N ALA A 30 12.70 14.13 4.76
CA ALA A 30 11.54 14.04 5.64
C ALA A 30 11.32 12.60 6.15
N ILE A 31 11.52 11.59 5.28
CA ILE A 31 11.54 10.17 5.67
C ILE A 31 12.63 9.89 6.70
N GLY A 32 13.85 10.42 6.49
CA GLY A 32 14.95 10.28 7.45
C GLY A 32 14.61 10.82 8.84
N ARG A 33 13.99 12.02 8.90
CA ARG A 33 13.48 12.59 10.16
C ARG A 33 12.39 11.72 10.79
N ALA A 34 11.50 11.17 9.98
CA ALA A 34 10.44 10.29 10.46
C ALA A 34 11.00 9.02 11.10
N ARG A 35 11.95 8.36 10.43
CA ARG A 35 12.65 7.16 10.93
C ARG A 35 13.36 7.43 12.25
N ALA A 36 14.17 8.49 12.30
CA ALA A 36 14.89 8.88 13.52
C ALA A 36 13.93 9.23 14.68
N ALA A 37 12.76 9.79 14.40
CA ALA A 37 11.74 10.06 15.41
C ALA A 37 11.00 8.80 15.86
N PHE A 38 10.73 7.87 14.95
CA PHE A 38 10.09 6.60 15.22
C PHE A 38 10.96 5.68 16.08
N GLU A 39 12.27 5.66 15.83
CA GLU A 39 13.26 4.86 16.57
C GLU A 39 13.39 5.25 18.05
N ARG A 40 13.07 6.50 18.40
CA ARG A 40 13.00 6.93 19.81
C ARG A 40 11.87 6.26 20.59
N GLY A 41 10.95 5.57 19.92
CA GLY A 41 9.91 4.78 20.54
C GLY A 41 8.71 5.60 21.03
N ALA A 42 7.84 4.92 21.78
CA ALA A 42 6.68 5.56 22.40
C ALA A 42 7.11 6.40 23.61
N ALA A 43 6.39 7.49 23.86
CA ALA A 43 6.61 8.34 25.03
C ALA A 43 5.32 8.44 25.86
N ALA A 44 5.47 8.74 27.16
CA ALA A 44 4.32 8.92 28.07
C ALA A 44 3.36 10.04 27.62
N GLY A 45 3.83 10.98 26.80
CA GLY A 45 3.02 12.04 26.21
C GLY A 45 2.40 11.70 24.85
N ASP A 46 2.49 10.46 24.37
CA ASP A 46 1.83 10.04 23.13
C ASP A 46 0.31 10.01 23.33
N PRO A 47 -0.48 10.65 22.45
CA PRO A 47 -1.93 10.52 22.48
C PRO A 47 -2.35 9.05 22.31
N GLU A 48 -3.41 8.62 23.01
CA GLU A 48 -3.89 7.23 22.98
C GLU A 48 -4.14 6.71 21.55
N TRP A 49 -4.68 7.57 20.69
CA TRP A 49 -4.95 7.24 19.29
C TRP A 49 -3.67 6.90 18.49
N MET A 50 -2.48 7.26 18.94
CA MET A 50 -1.21 6.93 18.27
C MET A 50 -0.87 5.44 18.29
N SER A 51 -1.60 4.61 19.04
CA SER A 51 -1.43 3.16 19.08
C SER A 51 -1.57 2.48 17.70
N PHE A 52 -2.25 3.10 16.73
CA PHE A 52 -2.31 2.61 15.35
C PHE A 52 -0.97 2.75 14.61
N PHE A 53 -0.18 3.78 14.94
CA PHE A 53 1.03 4.15 14.19
C PHE A 53 2.22 3.28 14.61
N ARG A 54 2.21 2.05 14.11
CA ARG A 54 3.23 1.03 14.31
C ARG A 54 4.11 0.89 13.06
N GLU A 55 5.07 -0.01 13.12
CA GLU A 55 6.08 -0.16 12.06
C GLU A 55 5.43 -0.49 10.71
N ALA A 56 4.37 -1.30 10.70
CA ALA A 56 3.60 -1.60 9.49
C ALA A 56 3.07 -0.33 8.79
N GLU A 57 2.57 0.66 9.55
CA GLU A 57 2.04 1.91 8.99
C GLU A 57 3.17 2.85 8.54
N LEU A 58 4.30 2.89 9.28
CA LEU A 58 5.51 3.60 8.85
C LEU A 58 5.99 3.07 7.48
N GLU A 59 6.11 1.76 7.34
CA GLU A 59 6.51 1.12 6.08
C GLU A 59 5.53 1.43 4.94
N LEU A 60 4.21 1.39 5.20
CA LEU A 60 3.23 1.69 4.18
C LEU A 60 3.31 3.16 3.71
N LEU A 61 3.45 4.10 4.64
CA LEU A 61 3.54 5.53 4.30
C LEU A 61 4.83 5.83 3.52
N GLU A 62 5.94 5.21 3.90
CA GLU A 62 7.18 5.32 3.12
C GLU A 62 7.03 4.70 1.73
N ALA A 63 6.39 3.52 1.60
CA ALA A 63 6.11 2.90 0.31
C ALA A 63 5.35 3.86 -0.62
N GLN A 64 4.28 4.49 -0.12
CA GLN A 64 3.47 5.44 -0.88
C GLN A 64 4.27 6.67 -1.34
N CYS A 65 5.23 7.15 -0.54
CA CYS A 65 6.12 8.24 -0.95
C CYS A 65 6.98 7.82 -2.15
N TRP A 66 7.57 6.63 -2.10
CA TRP A 66 8.38 6.10 -3.21
C TRP A 66 7.54 5.80 -4.45
N SER A 67 6.31 5.30 -4.28
CA SER A 67 5.34 5.14 -5.37
C SER A 67 5.05 6.47 -6.06
N ALA A 68 4.78 7.53 -5.29
CA ALA A 68 4.50 8.86 -5.84
C ALA A 68 5.70 9.44 -6.62
N LEU A 69 6.93 9.12 -6.21
CA LEU A 69 8.16 9.50 -6.91
C LEU A 69 8.52 8.58 -8.09
N GLY A 70 7.72 7.55 -8.37
CA GLY A 70 7.97 6.58 -9.45
C GLY A 70 9.05 5.54 -9.14
N ASP A 71 9.52 5.45 -7.90
CA ASP A 71 10.51 4.46 -7.46
C ASP A 71 9.83 3.17 -6.99
N TRP A 72 9.24 2.46 -7.96
CA TRP A 72 8.39 1.29 -7.72
C TRP A 72 9.11 0.14 -7.01
N SER A 73 10.41 -0.04 -7.28
CA SER A 73 11.23 -1.07 -6.64
C SER A 73 11.42 -0.78 -5.16
N ARG A 74 11.72 0.47 -4.79
CA ARG A 74 11.84 0.89 -3.38
C ARG A 74 10.47 0.83 -2.70
N ALA A 75 9.42 1.30 -3.37
CA ALA A 75 8.04 1.21 -2.88
C ALA A 75 7.65 -0.23 -2.54
N ALA A 76 7.85 -1.17 -3.47
CA ALA A 76 7.54 -2.59 -3.25
C ALA A 76 8.33 -3.20 -2.10
N ARG A 77 9.59 -2.80 -1.88
CA ARG A 77 10.38 -3.26 -0.72
C ARG A 77 9.72 -2.85 0.61
N HIS A 78 9.32 -1.59 0.74
CA HIS A 78 8.63 -1.11 1.94
C HIS A 78 7.21 -1.71 2.06
N GLY A 79 6.48 -1.84 0.95
CA GLY A 79 5.17 -2.49 0.90
C GLY A 79 5.20 -3.94 1.38
N ARG A 80 6.22 -4.72 1.02
CA ARG A 80 6.40 -6.09 1.56
C ARG A 80 6.55 -6.09 3.06
N ARG A 81 7.43 -5.23 3.61
CA ARG A 81 7.61 -5.11 5.06
C ARG A 81 6.31 -4.71 5.76
N ALA A 82 5.58 -3.75 5.19
CA ALA A 82 4.27 -3.34 5.70
C ALA A 82 3.28 -4.52 5.78
N VAL A 83 3.18 -5.32 4.72
CA VAL A 83 2.30 -6.50 4.67
C VAL A 83 2.73 -7.57 5.67
N THR A 84 4.04 -7.86 5.79
CA THR A 84 4.57 -8.84 6.73
C THR A 84 4.34 -8.45 8.19
N LEU A 85 4.45 -7.15 8.51
CA LEU A 85 4.29 -6.64 9.87
C LEU A 85 2.82 -6.41 10.26
N GLN A 86 1.90 -6.35 9.28
CA GLN A 86 0.50 -6.08 9.57
C GLN A 86 -0.18 -7.32 10.15
N ASP A 87 -0.85 -7.12 11.29
CA ASP A 87 -1.62 -8.16 11.94
C ASP A 87 -2.84 -8.53 11.08
N ALA A 88 -2.98 -9.83 10.78
CA ALA A 88 -4.05 -10.39 9.97
C ALA A 88 -5.44 -10.18 10.56
N HIS A 89 -5.54 -9.93 11.88
CA HIS A 89 -6.78 -9.53 12.54
C HIS A 89 -7.36 -8.26 11.92
N PHE A 90 -6.53 -7.30 11.49
CA PHE A 90 -6.97 -6.08 10.80
C PHE A 90 -7.13 -6.31 9.28
N THR A 91 -8.04 -7.21 8.92
CA THR A 91 -8.26 -7.71 7.54
C THR A 91 -8.38 -6.58 6.50
N ARG A 92 -9.11 -5.50 6.80
CA ARG A 92 -9.26 -4.35 5.87
C ARG A 92 -7.94 -3.63 5.62
N ASN A 93 -7.12 -3.43 6.66
CA ASN A 93 -5.83 -2.76 6.52
C ASN A 93 -4.85 -3.65 5.75
N LEU A 94 -4.82 -4.96 6.07
CA LEU A 94 -4.02 -5.92 5.33
C LEU A 94 -4.38 -5.96 3.83
N ALA A 95 -5.68 -5.92 3.51
CA ALA A 95 -6.14 -5.84 2.12
C ALA A 95 -5.68 -4.54 1.42
N LEU A 96 -5.71 -3.41 2.12
CA LEU A 96 -5.23 -2.13 1.59
C LEU A 96 -3.71 -2.18 1.33
N TYR A 97 -2.94 -2.75 2.26
CA TYR A 97 -1.48 -2.82 2.14
C TYR A 97 -1.07 -3.75 1.00
N ARG A 98 -1.73 -4.91 0.87
CA ARG A 98 -1.53 -5.82 -0.26
C ARG A 98 -1.92 -5.19 -1.59
N ALA A 99 -3.00 -4.42 -1.65
CA ALA A 99 -3.40 -3.73 -2.88
C ALA A 99 -2.37 -2.66 -3.29
N GLN A 100 -1.81 -1.93 -2.33
CA GLN A 100 -0.69 -1.00 -2.58
C GLN A 100 0.52 -1.76 -3.14
N LEU A 101 0.95 -2.81 -2.45
CA LEU A 101 2.08 -3.65 -2.85
C LEU A 101 1.89 -4.26 -4.25
N ALA A 102 0.71 -4.80 -4.58
CA ALA A 102 0.41 -5.35 -5.90
C ALA A 102 0.59 -4.29 -7.00
N GLY A 103 0.12 -3.06 -6.75
CA GLY A 103 0.28 -1.94 -7.68
C GLY A 103 1.74 -1.51 -7.87
N ASP A 104 2.54 -1.53 -6.80
CA ASP A 104 3.97 -1.21 -6.86
C ASP A 104 4.77 -2.31 -7.57
N LEU A 105 4.51 -3.58 -7.26
CA LEU A 105 5.12 -4.74 -7.92
C LEU A 105 4.82 -4.77 -9.42
N ALA A 106 3.56 -4.52 -9.80
CA ALA A 106 3.16 -4.50 -11.20
C ALA A 106 3.95 -3.45 -11.99
N ARG A 107 4.08 -2.23 -11.44
CA ARG A 107 4.85 -1.14 -12.06
C ARG A 107 6.36 -1.38 -12.04
N ALA A 108 6.87 -2.03 -11.01
CA ALA A 108 8.27 -2.49 -10.93
C ALA A 108 8.59 -3.67 -11.87
N GLY A 109 7.59 -4.22 -12.58
CA GLY A 109 7.79 -5.35 -13.50
C GLY A 109 7.92 -6.70 -12.81
N LYS A 110 7.58 -6.79 -11.52
CA LYS A 110 7.54 -8.05 -10.75
C LYS A 110 6.19 -8.74 -10.98
N VAL A 111 5.95 -9.13 -12.23
CA VAL A 111 4.64 -9.57 -12.75
C VAL A 111 4.03 -10.73 -11.94
N GLU A 112 4.78 -11.82 -11.74
CA GLU A 112 4.30 -13.01 -11.02
C GLU A 112 3.96 -12.70 -9.56
N GLU A 113 4.81 -11.94 -8.89
CA GLU A 113 4.62 -11.56 -7.49
C GLU A 113 3.44 -10.57 -7.33
N ALA A 114 3.28 -9.66 -8.29
CA ALA A 114 2.14 -8.75 -8.34
C ALA A 114 0.83 -9.52 -8.48
N ALA A 115 0.79 -10.54 -9.35
CA ALA A 115 -0.37 -11.40 -9.56
C ALA A 115 -0.70 -12.22 -8.30
N THR A 116 0.31 -12.82 -7.67
CA THR A 116 0.18 -13.55 -6.41
C THR A 116 -0.39 -12.65 -5.31
N THR A 117 0.19 -11.46 -5.14
CA THR A 117 -0.31 -10.46 -4.16
C THR A 117 -1.72 -10.02 -4.52
N GLY A 118 -2.03 -9.88 -5.80
CA GLY A 118 -3.35 -9.53 -6.29
C GLY A 118 -4.42 -10.56 -5.94
N HIS A 119 -4.13 -11.85 -6.11
CA HIS A 119 -5.03 -12.92 -5.65
C HIS A 119 -5.32 -12.83 -4.15
N GLN A 120 -4.30 -12.58 -3.32
CA GLN A 120 -4.49 -12.39 -1.88
C GLN A 120 -5.38 -11.19 -1.55
N VAL A 121 -5.40 -10.14 -2.38
CA VAL A 121 -6.35 -9.03 -2.23
C VAL A 121 -7.77 -9.50 -2.56
N LEU A 122 -7.94 -10.24 -3.66
CA LEU A 122 -9.25 -10.76 -4.07
C LEU A 122 -9.85 -11.69 -3.01
N ASP A 123 -9.04 -12.55 -2.37
CA ASP A 123 -9.47 -13.41 -1.25
C ASP A 123 -10.02 -12.61 -0.07
N LEU A 124 -9.47 -11.42 0.18
CA LEU A 124 -9.91 -10.56 1.28
C LEU A 124 -11.15 -9.72 0.93
N LEU A 125 -11.42 -9.48 -0.36
CA LEU A 125 -12.59 -8.70 -0.79
C LEU A 125 -13.93 -9.40 -0.52
N ASP A 126 -13.93 -10.72 -0.34
CA ASP A 126 -15.12 -11.47 0.11
C ASP A 126 -15.54 -11.06 1.53
N ARG A 127 -14.58 -10.63 2.35
CA ARG A 127 -14.79 -10.20 3.75
C ARG A 127 -14.78 -8.68 3.92
N VAL A 128 -14.34 -7.93 2.91
CA VAL A 128 -14.11 -6.48 3.00
C VAL A 128 -14.81 -5.75 1.85
N ARG A 129 -15.82 -4.95 2.20
CA ARG A 129 -16.42 -3.97 1.28
C ARG A 129 -15.61 -2.68 1.31
N SER A 130 -14.86 -2.40 0.24
CA SER A 130 -14.07 -1.16 0.07
C SER A 130 -13.91 -0.80 -1.41
N SER A 131 -14.50 0.32 -1.83
CA SER A 131 -14.35 0.86 -3.19
C SER A 131 -12.90 1.26 -3.49
N ARG A 132 -12.19 1.82 -2.49
CA ARG A 132 -10.77 2.18 -2.61
C ARG A 132 -9.90 0.95 -2.97
N ILE A 133 -10.06 -0.15 -2.24
CA ILE A 133 -9.26 -1.36 -2.47
C ILE A 133 -9.58 -1.95 -3.85
N ARG A 134 -10.86 -1.97 -4.24
CA ARG A 134 -11.28 -2.38 -5.60
C ARG A 134 -10.66 -1.50 -6.68
N GLY A 135 -10.61 -0.18 -6.49
CA GLY A 135 -9.96 0.73 -7.43
C GLY A 135 -8.45 0.51 -7.53
N MET A 136 -7.78 0.26 -6.40
CA MET A 136 -6.33 -0.02 -6.36
C MET A 136 -6.00 -1.32 -7.10
N ILE A 137 -6.75 -2.41 -6.85
CA ILE A 137 -6.50 -3.68 -7.52
C ILE A 137 -6.84 -3.64 -9.01
N ALA A 138 -7.88 -2.91 -9.41
CA ALA A 138 -8.18 -2.64 -10.82
C ALA A 138 -7.06 -1.82 -11.49
N GLY A 139 -6.42 -0.90 -10.76
CA GLY A 139 -5.22 -0.21 -11.20
C GLY A 139 -4.04 -1.15 -11.44
N ALA A 140 -3.81 -2.11 -10.54
CA ALA A 140 -2.76 -3.12 -10.70
C ALA A 140 -3.05 -4.05 -11.89
N ALA A 141 -4.30 -4.50 -12.05
CA ALA A 141 -4.74 -5.33 -13.18
C ALA A 141 -4.45 -4.65 -14.52
N ARG A 142 -4.81 -3.38 -14.69
CA ARG A 142 -4.51 -2.62 -15.92
C ARG A 142 -3.02 -2.54 -16.25
N VAL A 143 -2.15 -2.42 -15.23
CA VAL A 143 -0.70 -2.44 -15.45
C VAL A 143 -0.23 -3.83 -15.89
N LEU A 144 -0.81 -4.89 -15.35
CA LEU A 144 -0.48 -6.28 -15.69
C LEU A 144 -1.01 -6.68 -17.06
N GLU A 145 -2.14 -6.16 -17.54
CA GLU A 145 -2.65 -6.45 -18.90
C GLU A 145 -1.60 -6.16 -19.98
N GLY A 146 -0.82 -5.07 -19.84
CA GLY A 146 0.28 -4.75 -20.75
C GLY A 146 1.57 -5.55 -20.53
N ARG A 147 1.61 -6.45 -19.55
CA ARG A 147 2.84 -7.14 -19.09
C ARG A 147 2.66 -8.64 -18.85
N ALA A 148 1.45 -9.18 -19.00
CA ALA A 148 1.12 -10.55 -18.61
C ALA A 148 1.57 -11.62 -19.62
N GLY A 149 1.93 -11.24 -20.86
CA GLY A 149 2.20 -12.19 -21.93
C GLY A 149 3.21 -13.27 -21.53
N GLY A 150 2.74 -14.52 -21.46
CA GLY A 150 3.57 -15.70 -21.13
C GLY A 150 3.77 -15.95 -19.63
N VAL A 151 3.11 -15.18 -18.74
CA VAL A 151 3.19 -15.33 -17.29
C VAL A 151 1.85 -15.84 -16.77
N SER A 152 1.75 -17.16 -16.56
CA SER A 152 0.51 -17.85 -16.21
C SER A 152 -0.16 -17.31 -14.94
N GLY A 153 0.63 -16.91 -13.94
CA GLY A 153 0.11 -16.31 -12.71
C GLY A 153 -0.63 -15.00 -12.99
N ALA A 154 -0.11 -14.15 -13.87
CA ALA A 154 -0.75 -12.90 -14.24
C ALA A 154 -2.02 -13.10 -15.06
N GLU A 155 -2.02 -14.04 -16.00
CA GLU A 155 -3.20 -14.38 -16.81
C GLU A 155 -4.35 -14.93 -15.93
N SER A 156 -4.02 -15.80 -14.97
CA SER A 156 -4.95 -16.32 -13.97
C SER A 156 -5.54 -15.21 -13.10
N PHE A 157 -4.68 -14.32 -12.56
CA PHE A 157 -5.12 -13.18 -11.77
C PHE A 157 -6.06 -12.26 -12.54
N LEU A 158 -5.72 -11.92 -13.79
CA LEU A 158 -6.54 -11.06 -14.63
C LEU A 158 -7.91 -11.67 -14.94
N THR A 159 -7.96 -12.98 -15.16
CA THR A 159 -9.22 -13.72 -15.37
C THR A 159 -10.10 -13.64 -14.13
N ARG A 160 -9.57 -13.99 -12.95
CA ARG A 160 -10.31 -13.92 -11.70
C ARG A 160 -10.78 -12.49 -11.35
N HIS A 161 -9.94 -11.48 -11.63
CA HIS A 161 -10.30 -10.08 -11.41
C HIS A 161 -11.50 -9.65 -12.28
N ARG A 162 -11.55 -10.08 -13.55
CA ARG A 162 -12.68 -9.79 -14.45
C ARG A 162 -13.97 -10.45 -13.98
N GLU A 163 -13.92 -11.71 -13.57
CA GLU A 163 -15.09 -12.46 -13.06
C GLU A 163 -15.72 -11.77 -11.84
N LEU A 164 -14.89 -11.32 -10.88
CA LEU A 164 -15.35 -10.59 -9.70
C LEU A 164 -15.92 -9.19 -10.02
N GLY A 165 -15.48 -8.57 -11.13
CA GLY A 165 -16.00 -7.30 -11.63
C GLY A 165 -17.36 -7.45 -12.35
N GLY A 166 -17.55 -8.54 -13.09
CA GLY A 166 -18.79 -8.85 -13.82
C GLY A 166 -19.91 -9.41 -12.93
N ALA A 167 -19.59 -9.97 -11.76
CA ALA A 167 -20.57 -10.55 -10.83
C ALA A 167 -21.31 -9.54 -9.93
N GLN A 168 -21.20 -8.23 -10.16
CA GLN A 168 -21.95 -7.23 -9.39
C GLN A 168 -23.36 -7.03 -10.01
N PRO A 169 -24.46 -7.23 -9.25
CA PRO A 169 -25.78 -6.85 -9.74
C PRO A 169 -25.81 -5.34 -10.00
N SER A 170 -26.48 -4.95 -11.09
CA SER A 170 -26.76 -3.54 -11.39
C SER A 170 -27.36 -2.85 -10.16
N PRO A 171 -26.97 -1.61 -9.84
CA PRO A 171 -27.67 -0.88 -8.79
C PRO A 171 -29.11 -0.67 -9.25
N SER A 172 -30.04 -1.38 -8.63
CA SER A 172 -31.47 -1.14 -8.83
C SER A 172 -31.72 0.34 -8.53
N GLY A 173 -32.18 1.05 -9.55
CA GLY A 173 -32.56 2.45 -9.42
C GLY A 173 -33.62 2.63 -8.34
N VAL A 174 -33.42 3.66 -7.53
CA VAL A 174 -34.45 4.33 -6.75
C VAL A 174 -34.41 5.80 -7.16
#